data_AF-A0A0A8HVJ4-F1
#
_entry.id   AF-A0A0A8HVJ4-F1
#
_cell.length_a   1.000
_cell.length_b   1.000
_cell.length_c   1.000
_cell.angle_alpha   90.00
_cell.angle_beta   90.00
_cell.angle_gamma   90.00
#
_symmetry.space_group_name_H-M   'P 1'
#
loop_
_entity.id
_entity.type
_entity.pdbx_description
1 polymer ?
#
loop_
_entity_poly.entity_id
_entity_poly.type
_entity_poly.pdbx_seq_one_letter_code
_entity_poly.pdbx_strand_id
1 'polypeptide(L)'
;MKYKVLNKECIDFIFYDIPYKLGKKINKYYEMDLFLKIPNINKTDILELFEVTILTSLDIKAEMDETIFSDYLFDFSNLYKLTNHYADDYVAIIGQLFLDDYIDFWRCAYHETDNTKTKTPNLSQYKKENKYETWKYFRDNYIYSYNDNLVNHATKEEFWGNSSNWDIYNINAIITPKGTKYFQEILAPKFYNKYKDLEVEIDDKGNIIRWIGEINR
;
A
#
# COMPACT_ATOMS: atom_id res chain seq x y z
N MET A 1 8.80 -28.09 -2.52
CA MET A 1 9.76 -27.30 -1.72
C MET A 1 8.98 -26.51 -0.68
N LYS A 2 9.56 -26.27 0.50
CA LYS A 2 8.91 -25.51 1.57
C LYS A 2 9.38 -24.06 1.55
N TYR A 3 8.46 -23.13 1.76
CA TYR A 3 8.71 -21.69 1.77
C TYR A 3 8.01 -21.07 2.96
N LYS A 4 8.69 -20.15 3.66
CA LYS A 4 8.10 -19.43 4.78
C LYS A 4 7.14 -18.37 4.29
N VAL A 5 6.05 -18.16 5.04
CA VAL A 5 5.20 -16.98 4.83
C VAL A 5 5.97 -15.72 5.19
N LEU A 6 6.71 -15.71 6.30
CA LEU A 6 7.56 -14.60 6.71
C LEU A 6 9.00 -15.04 6.96
N ASN A 7 9.94 -14.28 6.41
CA ASN A 7 11.35 -14.41 6.73
C ASN A 7 11.71 -13.40 7.83
N LYS A 8 12.42 -13.85 8.87
CA LYS A 8 12.85 -13.00 9.99
C LYS A 8 13.79 -11.87 9.55
N GLU A 9 14.52 -12.08 8.46
CA GLU A 9 15.44 -11.10 7.88
C GLU A 9 14.73 -10.12 6.93
N CYS A 10 13.50 -10.44 6.49
CA CYS A 10 12.70 -9.64 5.56
C CYS A 10 11.23 -9.67 5.99
N ILE A 11 10.93 -9.07 7.15
CA ILE A 11 9.57 -9.06 7.73
C ILE A 11 8.57 -8.25 6.89
N ASP A 12 9.10 -7.40 6.01
CA ASP A 12 8.34 -6.50 5.14
C ASP A 12 7.80 -7.21 3.88
N PHE A 13 8.27 -8.43 3.59
CA PHE A 13 7.90 -9.18 2.40
C PHE A 13 7.42 -10.59 2.76
N ILE A 14 6.16 -10.88 2.46
CA ILE A 14 5.63 -12.23 2.54
C ILE A 14 6.17 -13.09 1.39
N PHE A 15 6.43 -14.37 1.66
CA PHE A 15 6.92 -15.35 0.68
C PHE A 15 8.22 -14.96 -0.04
N TYR A 16 9.05 -14.13 0.60
CA TYR A 16 10.31 -13.61 0.06
C TYR A 16 11.23 -14.70 -0.54
N ASP A 17 11.23 -15.90 0.05
CA ASP A 17 12.12 -17.00 -0.35
C ASP A 17 11.61 -17.77 -1.59
N ILE A 18 10.42 -17.47 -2.12
CA ILE A 18 9.91 -18.11 -3.34
C ILE A 18 10.67 -17.57 -4.55
N PRO A 19 11.34 -18.43 -5.35
CA PRO A 19 12.04 -17.97 -6.54
C PRO A 19 11.05 -17.33 -7.53
N TYR A 20 11.41 -16.17 -8.08
CA TYR A 20 10.57 -15.42 -9.03
C TYR A 20 10.00 -16.28 -10.18
N LYS A 21 10.80 -17.21 -10.73
CA LYS A 21 10.35 -18.13 -11.80
C LYS A 21 9.26 -19.10 -11.33
N LEU A 22 9.30 -19.51 -10.06
CA LEU A 22 8.26 -20.34 -9.45
C LEU A 22 7.02 -19.50 -9.14
N GLY A 23 7.19 -18.33 -8.52
CA GLY A 23 6.10 -17.38 -8.24
C GLY A 23 5.27 -17.08 -9.49
N LYS A 24 5.93 -16.81 -10.63
CA LYS A 24 5.27 -16.62 -11.93
C LYS A 24 4.40 -17.78 -12.42
N LYS A 25 4.68 -19.02 -12.02
CA LYS A 25 3.85 -20.19 -12.37
C LYS A 25 2.58 -20.25 -11.52
N ILE A 26 2.63 -19.68 -10.31
CA ILE A 26 1.49 -19.58 -9.40
C ILE A 26 0.56 -18.46 -9.89
N ASN A 27 1.08 -17.24 -9.94
CA ASN A 27 0.35 -16.03 -10.34
C ASN A 27 1.33 -14.88 -10.65
N LYS A 28 0.89 -13.85 -11.40
CA LYS A 28 1.65 -12.57 -11.52
C LYS A 28 1.88 -11.95 -10.13
N TYR A 29 0.92 -12.13 -9.22
CA TYR A 29 0.89 -11.57 -7.87
C TYR A 29 0.75 -12.70 -6.83
N TYR A 30 1.70 -13.64 -6.87
CA TYR A 30 1.60 -14.90 -6.13
C TYR A 30 1.61 -14.69 -4.61
N GLU A 31 2.21 -13.62 -4.11
CA GLU A 31 2.27 -13.31 -2.68
C GLU A 31 0.86 -13.17 -2.08
N MET A 32 0.02 -12.33 -2.70
CA MET A 32 -1.37 -12.14 -2.28
C MET A 32 -2.22 -13.38 -2.54
N ASP A 33 -2.07 -14.00 -3.71
CA ASP A 33 -2.83 -15.21 -4.06
C ASP A 33 -2.55 -16.37 -3.09
N LEU A 34 -1.31 -16.52 -2.65
CA LEU A 34 -0.93 -17.49 -1.61
C LEU A 34 -1.46 -17.08 -0.24
N PHE A 35 -1.33 -15.81 0.16
CA PHE A 35 -1.79 -15.35 1.47
C PHE A 35 -3.28 -15.61 1.65
N LEU A 36 -4.10 -15.32 0.64
CA LEU A 36 -5.55 -15.56 0.64
C LEU A 36 -5.93 -17.05 0.69
N LYS A 37 -4.99 -17.95 0.39
CA LYS A 37 -5.18 -19.42 0.45
C LYS A 37 -4.70 -20.03 1.76
N ILE A 38 -4.18 -19.23 2.71
CA ILE A 38 -3.82 -19.70 4.04
C ILE A 38 -5.08 -20.24 4.73
N PRO A 39 -5.06 -21.47 5.29
CA PRO A 39 -6.21 -22.04 5.97
C PRO A 39 -6.61 -21.18 7.17
N ASN A 40 -7.92 -21.00 7.35
CA ASN A 40 -8.50 -20.20 8.44
C ASN A 40 -8.12 -18.70 8.43
N ILE A 41 -7.66 -18.18 7.30
CA ILE A 41 -7.51 -16.73 7.12
C ILE A 41 -8.87 -16.04 7.20
N ASN A 42 -8.91 -14.87 7.82
CA ASN A 42 -10.13 -14.06 7.95
C ASN A 42 -9.90 -12.62 7.43
N LYS A 43 -10.98 -11.83 7.36
CA LYS A 43 -10.93 -10.45 6.86
C LYS A 43 -9.90 -9.60 7.62
N THR A 44 -9.82 -9.68 8.94
CA THR A 44 -8.86 -8.92 9.75
C THR A 44 -7.41 -9.24 9.39
N ASP A 45 -7.11 -10.48 9.04
CA ASP A 45 -5.76 -10.90 8.61
C ASP A 45 -5.37 -10.23 7.29
N ILE A 46 -6.33 -10.09 6.37
CA ILE A 46 -6.16 -9.43 5.06
C ILE A 46 -5.96 -7.92 5.25
N LEU A 47 -6.78 -7.29 6.10
CA LEU A 47 -6.65 -5.85 6.38
C LEU A 47 -5.31 -5.51 7.04
N GLU A 48 -4.83 -6.38 7.93
CA GLU A 48 -3.53 -6.22 8.57
C GLU A 48 -2.38 -6.34 7.56
N LEU A 49 -2.47 -7.26 6.58
CA LEU A 49 -1.50 -7.35 5.49
C LEU A 49 -1.48 -6.05 4.67
N PHE A 50 -2.64 -5.49 4.32
CA PHE A 50 -2.69 -4.22 3.60
C PHE A 50 -1.99 -3.09 4.35
N GLU A 51 -2.23 -2.99 5.65
CA GLU A 51 -1.60 -1.98 6.50
C GLU A 51 -0.06 -2.13 6.51
N VAL A 52 0.43 -3.37 6.65
CA VAL A 52 1.87 -3.67 6.55
C VAL A 52 2.40 -3.27 5.18
N THR A 53 1.75 -3.72 4.10
CA THR A 53 2.16 -3.44 2.73
C THR A 53 2.25 -1.94 2.44
N ILE A 54 1.25 -1.14 2.88
CA ILE A 54 1.28 0.32 2.69
C ILE A 54 2.49 0.92 3.38
N LEU A 55 2.73 0.60 4.67
CA LEU A 55 3.80 1.22 5.44
C LEU A 55 5.20 0.77 4.98
N THR A 56 5.35 -0.46 4.50
CA THR A 56 6.61 -0.95 3.92
C THR A 56 6.92 -0.30 2.57
N SER A 57 5.90 -0.07 1.74
CA SER A 57 6.08 0.56 0.43
C SER A 57 6.49 2.03 0.53
N LEU A 58 6.07 2.74 1.60
CA LEU A 58 6.38 4.16 1.80
C LEU A 58 7.77 4.45 2.36
N ASP A 59 8.52 3.43 2.79
CA ASP A 59 9.94 3.58 3.13
C ASP A 59 10.81 3.75 1.87
N ILE A 60 10.28 3.36 0.71
CA ILE A 60 10.91 3.54 -0.60
C ILE A 60 10.45 4.89 -1.16
N LYS A 61 11.39 5.77 -1.54
CA LYS A 61 11.10 7.02 -2.26
C LYS A 61 10.64 6.71 -3.69
N ALA A 62 9.46 6.14 -3.83
CA ALA A 62 8.83 5.76 -5.08
C ALA A 62 7.51 6.52 -5.26
N GLU A 63 7.00 6.53 -6.49
CA GLU A 63 5.77 7.26 -6.85
C GLU A 63 4.54 6.63 -6.17
N MET A 64 3.45 7.39 -5.99
CA MET A 64 2.29 6.89 -5.26
C MET A 64 1.60 5.70 -5.97
N ASP A 65 1.65 5.66 -7.29
CA ASP A 65 1.19 4.52 -8.10
C ASP A 65 2.07 3.26 -7.90
N GLU A 66 3.37 3.44 -7.68
CA GLU A 66 4.29 2.34 -7.35
C GLU A 66 4.22 1.88 -5.89
N THR A 67 3.86 2.77 -4.97
CA THR A 67 3.91 2.52 -3.51
C THR A 67 2.55 2.17 -2.89
N ILE A 68 1.54 3.03 -3.07
CA ILE A 68 0.20 2.87 -2.48
C ILE A 68 -0.73 2.17 -3.46
N PHE A 69 -0.64 2.45 -4.77
CA PHE A 69 -1.56 1.85 -5.75
C PHE A 69 -0.94 0.75 -6.58
N SER A 70 0.00 0.00 -5.98
CA SER A 70 0.73 -1.03 -6.69
C SER A 70 -0.20 -1.93 -7.52
N ASP A 71 0.28 -2.27 -8.72
CA ASP A 71 -0.33 -3.04 -9.81
C ASP A 71 -1.22 -4.25 -9.41
N TYR A 72 -1.06 -4.77 -8.19
CA TYR A 72 -1.77 -5.93 -7.66
C TYR A 72 -2.89 -5.62 -6.66
N LEU A 73 -2.87 -4.44 -6.02
CA LEU A 73 -3.92 -3.96 -5.13
C LEU A 73 -4.95 -3.12 -5.90
N PHE A 74 -4.46 -2.31 -6.85
CA PHE A 74 -5.26 -1.43 -7.70
C PHE A 74 -4.85 -1.59 -9.17
N ASP A 75 -5.53 -2.46 -9.90
CA ASP A 75 -5.47 -2.44 -11.37
C ASP A 75 -6.51 -1.42 -11.86
N PHE A 76 -6.15 -0.14 -11.92
CA PHE A 76 -7.07 0.93 -12.37
C PHE A 76 -7.56 0.74 -13.81
N SER A 77 -6.83 -0.03 -14.63
CA SER A 77 -7.20 -0.35 -16.01
C SER A 77 -8.28 -1.45 -16.11
N ASN A 78 -8.38 -2.27 -15.06
CA ASN A 78 -9.30 -3.40 -14.99
C ASN A 78 -9.81 -3.56 -13.55
N LEU A 79 -10.84 -2.78 -13.26
CA LEU A 79 -11.75 -2.79 -12.09
C LEU A 79 -12.41 -4.16 -11.79
N TYR A 80 -11.82 -5.31 -12.14
CA TYR A 80 -12.37 -6.68 -12.06
C TYR A 80 -11.34 -7.76 -11.65
N LYS A 81 -10.28 -7.42 -10.91
CA LYS A 81 -9.35 -8.41 -10.33
C LYS A 81 -9.62 -8.72 -8.85
N LEU A 82 -8.97 -9.78 -8.36
CA LEU A 82 -9.09 -10.45 -7.05
C LEU A 82 -9.34 -9.54 -5.82
N THR A 83 -8.88 -8.29 -5.86
CA THR A 83 -8.95 -7.29 -4.78
C THR A 83 -10.22 -6.42 -4.80
N ASN A 84 -11.11 -6.57 -5.78
CA ASN A 84 -12.37 -5.81 -5.84
C ASN A 84 -13.23 -5.91 -4.56
N HIS A 85 -13.18 -7.04 -3.86
CA HIS A 85 -13.92 -7.21 -2.60
C HIS A 85 -13.38 -6.38 -1.43
N TYR A 86 -12.16 -5.84 -1.56
CA TYR A 86 -11.46 -5.13 -0.51
C TYR A 86 -10.96 -3.75 -0.94
N ALA A 87 -11.28 -3.26 -2.14
CA ALA A 87 -10.81 -1.97 -2.62
C ALA A 87 -11.20 -0.83 -1.66
N ASP A 88 -12.47 -0.79 -1.22
CA ASP A 88 -12.93 0.19 -0.24
C ASP A 88 -12.28 0.00 1.13
N ASP A 89 -12.02 -1.25 1.55
CA ASP A 89 -11.31 -1.52 2.79
C ASP A 89 -9.85 -1.02 2.72
N TYR A 90 -9.19 -1.18 1.56
CA TYR A 90 -7.84 -0.71 1.32
C TYR A 90 -7.76 0.82 1.38
N VAL A 91 -8.69 1.50 0.69
CA VAL A 91 -8.81 2.97 0.74
C VAL A 91 -9.13 3.45 2.17
N ALA A 92 -9.95 2.69 2.91
CA ALA A 92 -10.23 3.01 4.31
C ALA A 92 -8.99 2.90 5.19
N ILE A 93 -8.11 1.90 4.97
CA ILE A 93 -6.84 1.78 5.69
C ILE A 93 -5.92 2.97 5.40
N ILE A 94 -5.75 3.35 4.14
CA ILE A 94 -4.97 4.55 3.75
C ILE A 94 -5.51 5.77 4.50
N GLY A 95 -6.84 5.94 4.50
CA GLY A 95 -7.50 7.03 5.20
C GLY A 95 -7.24 7.02 6.70
N GLN A 96 -7.35 5.86 7.34
CA GLN A 96 -7.10 5.73 8.77
C GLN A 96 -5.64 6.04 9.12
N LEU A 97 -4.68 5.51 8.35
CA LEU A 97 -3.26 5.81 8.51
C LEU A 97 -2.98 7.31 8.35
N PHE A 98 -3.62 7.98 7.39
CA PHE A 98 -3.50 9.43 7.22
C PHE A 98 -4.08 10.17 8.41
N LEU A 99 -5.32 9.86 8.81
CA LEU A 99 -6.02 10.52 9.91
C LEU A 99 -5.28 10.38 11.24
N ASP A 100 -4.66 9.23 11.49
CA ASP A 100 -3.83 8.94 12.68
C ASP A 100 -2.42 9.54 12.62
N ASP A 101 -2.10 10.35 11.60
CA ASP A 101 -0.77 10.95 11.38
C ASP A 101 0.34 9.91 11.15
N TYR A 102 0.03 8.69 10.72
CA TYR A 102 1.05 7.68 10.39
C TYR A 102 1.63 7.90 9.00
N ILE A 103 0.82 8.38 8.06
CA ILE A 103 1.27 8.78 6.72
C ILE A 103 0.81 10.21 6.42
N ASP A 104 1.41 10.80 5.40
CA ASP A 104 1.00 12.09 4.85
C ASP A 104 1.20 12.11 3.33
N PHE A 105 0.58 13.08 2.66
CA PHE A 105 0.70 13.28 1.22
C PHE A 105 1.34 14.62 0.92
N TRP A 106 2.19 14.65 -0.09
CA TRP A 106 2.92 15.83 -0.49
C TRP A 106 2.93 15.96 -2.01
N ARG A 107 2.99 17.21 -2.49
CA ARG A 107 3.08 17.49 -3.92
C ARG A 107 4.48 17.12 -4.42
N CYS A 108 4.59 16.10 -5.27
CA CYS A 108 5.83 15.80 -5.97
C CYS A 108 6.02 16.79 -7.12
N ALA A 109 7.21 17.39 -7.19
CA ALA A 109 7.56 18.34 -8.23
C ALA A 109 8.47 17.66 -9.25
N TYR A 110 8.00 17.49 -10.49
CA TYR A 110 8.77 16.86 -11.57
C TYR A 110 10.05 17.62 -11.92
N HIS A 111 10.08 18.93 -11.66
CA HIS A 111 11.24 19.77 -11.90
C HIS A 111 11.64 20.50 -10.60
N GLU A 112 12.94 20.59 -10.31
CA GLU A 112 13.47 21.35 -9.17
C GLU A 112 12.96 22.80 -9.11
N THR A 113 12.60 23.37 -10.26
CA THR A 113 12.03 24.71 -10.38
C THR A 113 10.61 24.84 -9.82
N ASP A 114 9.85 23.74 -9.75
CA ASP A 114 8.50 23.68 -9.17
C ASP A 114 8.54 23.56 -7.63
N ASN A 115 9.55 22.86 -7.10
CA ASN A 115 9.80 22.71 -5.67
C ASN A 115 10.27 24.02 -5.01
N THR A 116 11.12 24.79 -5.69
CA THR A 116 11.75 26.00 -5.12
C THR A 116 10.79 27.20 -5.03
N LYS A 117 9.67 27.20 -5.78
CA LYS A 117 8.75 28.34 -5.84
C LYS A 117 7.42 28.15 -5.12
N THR A 118 6.92 26.91 -4.97
CA THR A 118 5.51 26.72 -4.58
C THR A 118 5.26 26.56 -3.08
N LYS A 119 6.26 26.14 -2.27
CA LYS A 119 6.12 25.88 -0.81
C LYS A 119 4.78 25.23 -0.43
N THR A 120 4.34 24.25 -1.24
CA THR A 120 3.04 23.61 -1.03
C THR A 120 3.12 22.84 0.30
N PRO A 121 2.25 23.11 1.29
CA PRO A 121 2.23 22.34 2.53
C PRO A 121 1.86 20.89 2.24
N ASN A 122 2.12 19.96 3.16
CA ASN A 122 1.56 18.61 3.03
C ASN A 122 0.03 18.64 3.16
N LEU A 123 -0.64 17.58 2.73
CA LEU A 123 -2.10 17.47 2.82
C LEU A 123 -2.58 17.60 4.27
N SER A 124 -1.88 17.01 5.24
CA SER A 124 -2.22 17.13 6.67
C SER A 124 -2.17 18.57 7.20
N GLN A 125 -1.37 19.42 6.56
CA GLN A 125 -1.18 20.83 6.92
C GLN A 125 -2.18 21.74 6.18
N TYR A 126 -2.74 21.27 5.05
CA TYR A 126 -3.81 21.97 4.35
C TYR A 126 -5.12 21.87 5.13
N LYS A 127 -5.64 23.03 5.57
CA LYS A 127 -6.84 23.13 6.41
C LYS A 127 -6.77 22.15 7.60
N LYS A 128 -5.67 22.19 8.37
CA LYS A 128 -5.37 21.29 9.49
C LYS A 128 -6.54 21.05 10.46
N GLU A 129 -7.32 22.08 10.76
CA GLU A 129 -8.50 22.01 11.65
C GLU A 129 -9.63 21.12 11.09
N ASN A 130 -9.57 20.74 9.81
CA ASN A 130 -10.60 19.99 9.10
C ASN A 130 -10.02 18.77 8.37
N LYS A 131 -9.03 18.11 8.98
CA LYS A 131 -8.25 16.99 8.39
C LYS A 131 -9.13 15.86 7.83
N TYR A 132 -10.26 15.55 8.48
CA TYR A 132 -11.20 14.55 7.98
C TYR A 132 -11.89 14.97 6.67
N GLU A 133 -12.34 16.22 6.58
CA GLU A 133 -12.92 16.73 5.33
C GLU A 133 -11.86 16.92 4.24
N THR A 134 -10.62 17.27 4.62
CA THR A 134 -9.47 17.26 3.71
C THR A 134 -9.22 15.87 3.14
N TRP A 135 -9.24 14.82 3.97
CA TRP A 135 -9.13 13.43 3.52
C TRP A 135 -10.26 13.04 2.57
N LYS A 136 -11.52 13.33 2.93
CA LYS A 136 -12.68 13.02 2.08
C LYS A 136 -12.56 13.68 0.70
N TYR A 137 -12.23 14.96 0.66
CA TYR A 137 -12.04 15.68 -0.59
C TYR A 137 -10.91 15.07 -1.44
N PHE A 138 -9.77 14.76 -0.82
CA PHE A 138 -8.66 14.09 -1.50
C PHE A 138 -9.06 12.70 -2.03
N ARG A 139 -9.63 11.84 -1.20
CA ARG A 139 -10.10 10.49 -1.59
C ARG A 139 -11.06 10.54 -2.78
N ASP A 140 -12.07 11.40 -2.70
CA ASP A 140 -13.15 11.43 -3.71
C ASP A 140 -12.64 11.99 -5.06
N ASN A 141 -11.73 12.96 -5.02
CA ASN A 141 -11.25 13.65 -6.23
C ASN A 141 -9.93 13.10 -6.79
N TYR A 142 -9.17 12.33 -6.01
CA TYR A 142 -7.89 11.76 -6.44
C TYR A 142 -7.98 10.24 -6.62
N ILE A 143 -8.37 9.54 -5.54
CA ILE A 143 -8.35 8.07 -5.51
C ILE A 143 -9.52 7.51 -6.33
N TYR A 144 -10.75 7.98 -6.07
CA TYR A 144 -11.94 7.48 -6.77
C TYR A 144 -12.17 8.10 -8.14
N SER A 145 -11.54 9.23 -8.43
CA SER A 145 -11.59 9.90 -9.73
C SER A 145 -10.35 9.64 -10.58
N TYR A 146 -9.60 8.57 -10.27
CA TYR A 146 -8.37 8.21 -10.95
C TYR A 146 -8.56 8.15 -12.47
N ASN A 147 -7.69 8.83 -13.20
CA ASN A 147 -7.65 8.84 -14.66
C ASN A 147 -6.19 8.99 -15.12
N ASP A 148 -5.64 7.93 -15.70
CA ASP A 148 -4.26 7.84 -16.19
C ASP A 148 -3.97 8.77 -17.39
N ASN A 149 -5.01 9.35 -18.00
CA ASN A 149 -4.88 10.26 -19.15
C ASN A 149 -4.76 11.74 -18.74
N LEU A 150 -4.79 12.06 -17.45
CA LEU A 150 -4.66 13.43 -16.96
C LEU A 150 -3.19 13.75 -16.73
N VAL A 151 -2.53 14.35 -17.72
CA VAL A 151 -1.25 15.06 -17.52
C VAL A 151 -1.57 16.54 -17.44
N ASN A 152 -1.69 17.10 -16.23
CA ASN A 152 -1.97 18.52 -16.06
C ASN A 152 -0.79 19.18 -15.35
N HIS A 153 0.08 19.83 -16.13
CA HIS A 153 1.21 20.60 -15.61
C HIS A 153 0.73 21.89 -14.92
N ALA A 154 0.10 21.75 -13.75
CA ALA A 154 -0.47 22.88 -13.04
C ALA A 154 0.61 23.66 -12.27
N THR A 155 0.92 24.85 -12.78
CA THR A 155 1.74 25.89 -12.12
C THR A 155 0.92 26.81 -11.20
N LYS A 156 -0.21 26.34 -10.67
CA LYS A 156 -1.21 27.24 -10.06
C LYS A 156 -1.15 27.29 -8.53
N GLU A 157 -1.44 28.48 -8.01
CA GLU A 157 -1.71 28.74 -6.60
C GLU A 157 -2.90 27.87 -6.12
N GLU A 158 -2.84 27.42 -4.86
CA GLU A 158 -3.83 26.54 -4.19
C GLU A 158 -3.93 25.08 -4.71
N PHE A 159 -2.81 24.33 -4.67
CA PHE A 159 -2.74 22.93 -5.09
C PHE A 159 -3.82 22.02 -4.46
N TRP A 160 -3.90 21.93 -3.14
CA TRP A 160 -4.87 21.06 -2.45
C TRP A 160 -6.32 21.54 -2.52
N GLY A 161 -6.56 22.81 -2.88
CA GLY A 161 -7.92 23.33 -3.01
C GLY A 161 -8.58 23.04 -4.35
N ASN A 162 -7.79 22.67 -5.37
CA ASN A 162 -8.25 22.52 -6.73
C ASN A 162 -7.79 21.18 -7.31
N SER A 163 -8.69 20.19 -7.33
CA SER A 163 -8.40 18.84 -7.81
C SER A 163 -8.04 18.78 -9.29
N SER A 164 -8.41 19.79 -10.09
CA SER A 164 -7.96 19.91 -11.48
C SER A 164 -6.43 20.05 -11.61
N ASN A 165 -5.72 20.38 -10.51
CA ASN A 165 -4.26 20.48 -10.48
C ASN A 165 -3.57 19.16 -10.14
N TRP A 166 -4.32 18.10 -9.82
CA TRP A 166 -3.77 16.82 -9.42
C TRP A 166 -3.66 15.88 -10.61
N ASP A 167 -2.58 15.11 -10.66
CA ASP A 167 -2.42 13.97 -11.55
C ASP A 167 -1.73 12.82 -10.79
N ILE A 168 -1.71 11.65 -11.41
CA ILE A 168 -1.18 10.41 -10.79
C ILE A 168 0.30 10.50 -10.39
N TYR A 169 0.96 11.52 -10.91
CA TYR A 169 2.39 11.72 -11.00
C TYR A 169 2.85 12.80 -10.00
N ASN A 170 1.99 13.78 -9.71
CA ASN A 170 2.34 14.98 -8.95
C ASN A 170 1.97 14.94 -7.46
N ILE A 171 1.54 13.78 -6.95
CA ILE A 171 1.29 13.53 -5.53
C ILE A 171 2.03 12.27 -5.12
N ASN A 172 2.80 12.38 -4.05
CA ASN A 172 3.44 11.24 -3.40
C ASN A 172 3.00 11.14 -1.95
N ALA A 173 3.18 9.96 -1.39
CA ALA A 173 2.93 9.69 0.02
C ALA A 173 4.25 9.53 0.77
N ILE A 174 4.20 9.71 2.09
CA ILE A 174 5.35 9.54 2.97
C ILE A 174 4.89 8.97 4.31
N ILE A 175 5.70 8.09 4.90
CA ILE A 175 5.52 7.69 6.29
C ILE A 175 6.05 8.79 7.23
N THR A 176 5.29 9.14 8.27
CA THR A 176 5.72 10.13 9.26
C THR A 176 6.61 9.47 10.33
N PRO A 177 7.34 10.23 11.18
CA PRO A 177 8.04 9.66 12.33
C PRO A 177 7.12 8.87 13.28
N LYS A 178 5.85 9.29 13.39
CA LYS A 178 4.84 8.58 14.20
C LYS A 178 4.48 7.25 13.53
N GLY A 179 4.32 7.24 12.21
CA GLY A 179 4.07 6.03 11.41
C GLY A 179 5.22 5.05 11.48
N THR A 180 6.46 5.50 11.32
CA THR A 180 7.66 4.67 11.44
C THR A 180 7.72 4.00 12.82
N LYS A 181 7.47 4.77 13.88
CA LYS A 181 7.45 4.24 15.24
C LYS A 181 6.35 3.18 15.42
N TYR A 182 5.13 3.47 14.97
CA TYR A 182 4.02 2.53 15.00
C TYR A 182 4.35 1.24 14.25
N PHE A 183 4.90 1.36 13.04
CA PHE A 183 5.28 0.22 12.22
C PHE A 183 6.30 -0.68 12.94
N GLN A 184 7.41 -0.08 13.38
CA GLN A 184 8.53 -0.83 13.96
C GLN A 184 8.24 -1.42 15.34
N GLU A 185 7.51 -0.69 16.19
CA GLU A 185 7.29 -1.11 17.57
C GLU A 185 6.00 -1.92 17.76
N ILE A 186 5.02 -1.80 16.87
CA ILE A 186 3.69 -2.38 17.04
C ILE A 186 3.33 -3.28 15.87
N LEU A 187 3.17 -2.73 14.66
CA LEU A 187 2.55 -3.47 13.55
C LEU A 187 3.44 -4.62 13.07
N ALA A 188 4.70 -4.35 12.72
CA ALA A 188 5.60 -5.37 12.17
C ALA A 188 5.90 -6.50 13.18
N PRO A 189 6.18 -6.25 14.48
CA PRO A 189 6.35 -7.33 15.45
C PRO A 189 5.09 -8.16 15.67
N LYS A 190 3.90 -7.53 15.68
CA LYS A 190 2.62 -8.24 15.80
C LYS A 190 2.39 -9.13 14.58
N PHE A 191 2.55 -8.58 13.38
CA PHE A 191 2.42 -9.32 12.12
C PHE A 191 3.39 -10.49 12.06
N TYR A 192 4.67 -10.26 12.36
CA TYR A 192 5.68 -11.32 12.40
C TYR A 192 5.29 -12.43 13.37
N ASN A 193 4.95 -12.11 14.62
CA ASN A 193 4.60 -13.14 15.59
C ASN A 193 3.36 -13.95 15.17
N LYS A 194 2.45 -13.34 14.43
CA LYS A 194 1.23 -13.98 13.94
C LYS A 194 1.47 -15.02 12.85
N TYR A 195 2.41 -14.78 11.93
CA TYR A 195 2.64 -15.64 10.75
C TYR A 195 4.02 -16.32 10.68
N LYS A 196 4.93 -16.07 11.63
CA LYS A 196 6.32 -16.60 11.63
C LYS A 196 6.44 -18.13 11.54
N ASP A 197 5.43 -18.86 12.02
CA ASP A 197 5.43 -20.32 12.10
C ASP A 197 4.74 -20.97 10.89
N LEU A 198 4.25 -20.16 9.95
CA LEU A 198 3.57 -20.65 8.75
C LEU A 198 4.55 -20.86 7.60
N GLU A 199 4.38 -22.00 6.93
CA GLU A 199 5.06 -22.35 5.69
C GLU A 199 4.07 -22.93 4.68
N VAL A 200 4.45 -22.86 3.40
CA VAL A 200 3.72 -23.50 2.30
C VAL A 200 4.66 -24.46 1.56
N GLU A 201 4.15 -25.66 1.28
CA GLU A 201 4.83 -26.61 0.42
C GLU A 201 4.29 -26.49 -1.00
N ILE A 202 5.15 -26.16 -1.96
CA ILE A 202 4.79 -25.91 -3.37
C ILE A 202 5.62 -26.85 -4.27
N ASP A 203 4.99 -27.45 -5.29
CA ASP A 203 5.70 -28.26 -6.28
C ASP A 203 6.45 -27.42 -7.33
N ASP A 204 7.16 -28.06 -8.26
CA ASP A 204 7.92 -27.38 -9.31
C ASP A 204 7.04 -26.72 -10.39
N LYS A 205 5.73 -26.99 -10.37
CA LYS A 205 4.71 -26.42 -11.26
C LYS A 205 3.97 -25.24 -10.64
N GLY A 206 4.19 -24.95 -9.35
CA GLY A 206 3.51 -23.88 -8.64
C GLY A 206 2.22 -24.31 -7.93
N ASN A 207 1.94 -25.61 -7.82
CA ASN A 207 0.78 -26.09 -7.08
C ASN A 207 1.08 -26.13 -5.58
N ILE A 208 0.14 -25.66 -4.77
CA ILE A 208 0.17 -25.83 -3.31
C ILE A 208 -0.07 -27.31 -3.01
N ILE A 209 0.89 -27.94 -2.33
CA ILE A 209 0.78 -29.32 -1.83
C ILE A 209 0.09 -29.32 -0.46
N ARG A 210 0.52 -28.44 0.44
CA ARG A 210 -0.09 -28.23 1.77
C ARG A 210 0.45 -26.97 2.45
N TRP A 211 -0.29 -26.54 3.47
CA TRP A 211 0.17 -25.57 4.46
C TRP A 211 0.72 -26.29 5.69
N ILE A 212 1.69 -25.66 6.34
CA ILE A 212 2.38 -26.17 7.52
C ILE A 212 2.36 -25.08 8.59
N GLY A 213 2.04 -25.44 9.83
CA GLY A 213 1.86 -24.48 10.93
C GLY A 213 0.45 -23.93 11.03
N GLU A 214 0.27 -22.93 11.87
CA GLU A 214 -1.01 -22.25 12.12
C GLU A 214 -0.81 -20.74 12.32
N ILE A 215 -1.89 -19.96 12.12
CA ILE A 215 -1.90 -18.54 12.44
C ILE A 215 -1.93 -18.41 13.97
N ASN A 216 -0.94 -17.73 14.56
CA ASN A 216 -0.91 -17.47 16.00
C ASN A 216 -1.92 -16.35 16.34
N ARG A 217 -3.07 -16.72 16.92
CA ARG A 217 -4.14 -15.79 17.30
C ARG A 217 -4.06 -15.34 18.76
#